data_AF-X0UTY8-F1
#
_entry.id   AF-X0UTY8-F1
#
_cell.length_a   1.000
_cell.length_b   1.000
_cell.length_c   1.000
_cell.angle_alpha   90.00
_cell.angle_beta   90.00
_cell.angle_gamma   90.00
#
_symmetry.space_group_name_H-M   'P 1'
#
loop_
_entity.id
_entity.type
_entity.pdbx_description
1 polymer ?
#
loop_
_entity_poly.entity_id
_entity_poly.type
_entity_poly.pdbx_seq_one_letter_code
_entity_poly.pdbx_strand_id
1 'polypeptide(L)'
;YEDSEQDNVIVLFDEDGDIDFDEDGDIDFDEDGEITVDYDTIIKLLRESSPEVADNLEQVVKTIQDKTPNFMDILSENVDHEHRVKLLELYEALKEIELAGMAGHPTKLEYLSLRDHINDLINKFKKKKEAKDKLTDTMKETIEKTKKEMEDLTPKDETIEHRILSLETSHENRLAVYNRYRQLEKLGHDDSERSKLLTWLNWATKLPHDKIKNLEHLYKKIPETLKQVAKKLDEELYGMYEVKEQILTFINTRLVNPHVRGCS
;
A
#
# COMPACT_ATOMS: atom_id res chain seq x y z
N TYR A 1 -64.20 -30.86 49.13
CA TYR A 1 -63.56 -31.86 48.26
C TYR A 1 -64.03 -31.53 46.87
N GLU A 2 -63.23 -30.68 46.25
CA GLU A 2 -63.33 -30.23 44.87
C GLU A 2 -62.86 -31.38 44.00
N ASP A 3 -63.72 -31.88 43.11
CA ASP A 3 -63.31 -32.74 42.00
C ASP A 3 -63.20 -31.84 40.77
N SER A 4 -61.96 -31.47 40.45
CA SER A 4 -61.59 -30.83 39.20
C SER A 4 -61.57 -31.87 38.09
N GLU A 5 -62.46 -31.72 37.12
CA GLU A 5 -62.38 -32.39 35.82
C GLU A 5 -61.06 -31.99 35.16
N GLN A 6 -60.16 -32.96 34.98
CA GLN A 6 -58.97 -32.81 34.15
C GLN A 6 -59.39 -33.05 32.70
N ASP A 7 -59.64 -31.98 31.96
CA ASP A 7 -59.71 -32.05 30.51
C ASP A 7 -58.28 -32.24 29.97
N ASN A 8 -57.95 -33.49 29.64
CA ASN A 8 -56.80 -33.80 28.81
C ASN A 8 -57.13 -33.45 27.36
N VAL A 9 -56.46 -32.44 26.81
CA VAL A 9 -56.48 -32.17 25.37
C VAL A 9 -55.70 -33.28 24.66
N ILE A 10 -56.41 -34.15 23.93
CA ILE A 10 -55.83 -35.21 23.11
C ILE A 10 -55.61 -34.64 21.72
N VAL A 11 -54.34 -34.49 21.32
CA VAL A 11 -54.00 -34.21 19.92
C VAL A 11 -54.09 -35.51 19.15
N LEU A 12 -55.12 -35.66 18.31
CA LEU A 12 -55.23 -36.77 17.36
C LEU A 12 -54.65 -36.32 16.02
N PHE A 13 -53.74 -37.15 15.48
CA PHE A 13 -53.23 -37.04 14.12
C PHE A 13 -54.02 -38.01 13.24
N ASP A 14 -54.49 -37.56 12.09
CA ASP A 14 -55.03 -38.44 11.05
C ASP A 14 -53.89 -39.06 10.20
N GLU A 15 -54.21 -40.11 9.42
CA GLU A 15 -53.23 -40.98 8.75
C GLU A 15 -52.34 -40.26 7.71
N ASP A 16 -52.66 -39.00 7.36
CA ASP A 16 -51.89 -38.15 6.45
C ASP A 16 -51.07 -37.05 7.16
N GLY A 17 -51.19 -36.91 8.49
CA GLY A 17 -50.33 -36.06 9.31
C GLY A 17 -50.72 -34.58 9.39
N ASP A 18 -51.98 -34.24 9.14
CA ASP A 18 -52.51 -32.90 9.39
C ASP A 18 -52.97 -32.77 10.85
N ILE A 19 -52.93 -31.55 11.38
CA ILE A 19 -53.37 -31.27 12.76
C ILE A 19 -54.83 -30.83 12.68
N ASP A 20 -55.75 -31.69 13.11
CA ASP A 20 -57.13 -31.29 13.38
C ASP A 20 -57.16 -30.48 14.67
N PHE A 21 -57.46 -29.19 14.55
CA PHE A 21 -57.71 -28.30 15.68
C PHE A 21 -59.20 -28.37 16.02
N ASP A 22 -59.55 -29.14 17.04
CA ASP A 22 -60.88 -29.06 17.64
C ASP A 22 -61.12 -27.65 18.21
N GLU A 23 -62.36 -27.19 18.06
CA GLU A 23 -62.90 -25.88 18.44
C GLU A 23 -62.30 -25.35 19.76
N ASP A 24 -61.83 -24.09 19.73
CA ASP A 24 -61.45 -23.19 20.86
C ASP A 24 -60.02 -22.60 20.80
N GLY A 25 -59.29 -22.77 19.69
CA GLY A 25 -58.09 -21.97 19.40
C GLY A 25 -58.44 -20.70 18.62
N ASP A 26 -58.56 -19.55 19.30
CA ASP A 26 -58.70 -18.25 18.62
C ASP A 26 -57.45 -18.00 17.75
N ILE A 27 -57.61 -18.12 16.43
CA ILE A 27 -56.64 -17.63 15.46
C ILE A 27 -56.85 -16.12 15.39
N ASP A 28 -56.00 -15.36 16.06
CA ASP A 28 -55.98 -13.91 15.93
C ASP A 28 -55.44 -13.55 14.53
N PHE A 29 -56.37 -13.21 13.64
CA PHE A 29 -56.06 -12.55 12.37
C PHE A 29 -55.82 -11.06 12.66
N ASP A 30 -54.73 -10.51 12.14
CA ASP A 30 -54.55 -9.07 12.04
C ASP A 30 -55.59 -8.45 11.07
N GLU A 31 -55.73 -7.12 11.07
CA GLU A 31 -56.72 -6.37 10.26
C GLU A 31 -56.64 -6.67 8.74
N ASP A 32 -55.58 -7.34 8.30
CA ASP A 32 -55.27 -7.67 6.92
C ASP A 32 -55.42 -9.18 6.59
N GLY A 33 -55.73 -10.03 7.57
CA GLY A 33 -56.07 -11.44 7.37
C GLY A 33 -54.89 -12.40 7.16
N GLU A 34 -53.71 -12.11 7.73
CA GLU A 34 -52.52 -12.97 7.64
C GLU A 34 -52.37 -13.93 8.83
N ILE A 35 -51.74 -15.09 8.60
CA ILE A 35 -51.30 -15.99 9.67
C ILE A 35 -49.90 -15.56 10.10
N THR A 36 -49.81 -14.71 11.11
CA THR A 36 -48.52 -14.41 11.76
C THR A 36 -48.19 -15.53 12.74
N VAL A 37 -47.15 -16.32 12.44
CA VAL A 37 -46.65 -17.33 13.39
C VAL A 37 -45.86 -16.61 14.48
N ASP A 38 -46.52 -16.30 15.60
CA ASP A 38 -45.85 -15.74 16.76
C ASP A 38 -45.03 -16.83 17.48
N TYR A 39 -43.76 -16.93 17.08
CA TYR A 39 -42.80 -17.86 17.67
C TYR A 39 -42.67 -17.68 19.19
N ASP A 40 -42.89 -16.48 19.74
CA ASP A 40 -42.78 -16.26 21.19
C ASP A 40 -43.97 -16.88 21.93
N THR A 41 -45.16 -16.86 21.34
CA THR A 41 -46.35 -17.52 21.89
C THR A 41 -46.24 -19.05 21.76
N ILE A 42 -45.71 -19.56 20.64
CA ILE A 42 -45.43 -20.99 20.45
C ILE A 42 -44.34 -21.50 21.40
N ILE A 43 -43.28 -20.72 21.64
CA ILE A 43 -42.23 -21.07 22.61
C ILE A 43 -42.80 -21.14 24.04
N LYS A 44 -43.74 -20.25 24.41
CA LYS A 44 -44.41 -20.30 25.71
C LYS A 44 -45.27 -21.55 25.87
N LEU A 45 -46.07 -21.90 24.85
CA LEU A 45 -46.89 -23.11 24.84
C LEU A 45 -46.03 -24.40 24.87
N LEU A 46 -44.95 -24.45 24.08
CA LEU A 46 -44.04 -25.60 24.04
C LEU A 46 -43.23 -25.77 25.33
N ARG A 47 -43.01 -24.72 26.12
CA ARG A 47 -42.37 -24.85 27.45
C ARG A 47 -43.25 -25.60 28.44
N GLU A 48 -44.57 -25.59 28.27
CA GLU A 48 -45.52 -26.31 29.13
C GLU A 48 -45.63 -27.79 28.73
N SER A 49 -45.53 -28.11 27.43
CA SER A 49 -45.67 -29.49 26.93
C SER A 49 -44.33 -30.24 26.76
N SER A 50 -43.25 -29.59 26.34
CA SER A 50 -41.96 -30.22 26.03
C SER A 50 -40.78 -29.21 26.03
N PRO A 51 -40.06 -29.04 27.15
CA PRO A 51 -39.04 -28.00 27.31
C PRO A 51 -37.83 -28.15 26.36
N GLU A 52 -37.44 -29.38 26.02
CA GLU A 52 -36.31 -29.63 25.09
C GLU A 52 -36.62 -29.15 23.66
N VAL A 53 -37.87 -29.23 23.21
CA VAL A 53 -38.29 -28.77 21.88
C VAL A 53 -38.36 -27.25 21.84
N ALA A 54 -38.81 -26.62 22.93
CA ALA A 54 -38.81 -25.17 23.07
C ALA A 54 -37.39 -24.57 23.02
N ASP A 55 -36.43 -25.18 23.71
CA ASP A 55 -35.02 -24.75 23.70
C ASP A 55 -34.40 -24.87 22.30
N ASN A 56 -34.72 -25.94 21.57
CA ASN A 56 -34.26 -26.12 20.19
C ASN A 56 -34.88 -25.09 19.24
N LEU A 57 -36.18 -24.78 19.38
CA LEU A 57 -36.85 -23.75 18.59
C LEU A 57 -36.25 -22.36 18.88
N GLU A 58 -35.95 -22.05 20.14
CA GLU A 58 -35.29 -20.81 20.54
C GLU A 58 -33.89 -20.65 19.90
N GLN A 59 -33.11 -21.74 19.81
CA GLN A 59 -31.81 -21.73 19.12
C GLN A 59 -31.94 -21.53 17.61
N VAL A 60 -32.95 -22.13 16.98
CA VAL A 60 -33.21 -21.99 15.54
C VAL A 60 -33.64 -20.55 15.21
N VAL A 61 -34.52 -19.95 16.02
CA VAL A 61 -34.96 -18.55 15.84
C VAL A 61 -33.80 -17.58 15.98
N LYS A 62 -32.93 -17.75 16.98
CA LYS A 62 -31.70 -16.95 17.12
C LYS A 62 -30.79 -17.07 15.90
N THR A 63 -30.59 -18.28 15.40
CA THR A 63 -29.77 -18.52 14.19
C THR A 63 -30.35 -17.87 12.94
N ILE A 64 -31.68 -17.76 12.84
CA ILE A 64 -32.36 -17.07 11.73
C ILE A 64 -32.17 -15.55 11.84
N GLN A 65 -32.29 -14.99 13.05
CA GLN A 65 -32.07 -13.57 13.31
C GLN A 65 -30.62 -13.17 13.02
N ASP A 66 -29.63 -13.96 13.46
CA ASP A 66 -28.21 -13.70 13.21
C ASP A 66 -27.81 -13.76 11.73
N LYS A 67 -28.52 -14.59 10.93
CA LYS A 67 -28.30 -14.67 9.48
C LYS A 67 -28.91 -13.50 8.71
N THR A 68 -29.82 -12.76 9.32
CA THR A 68 -30.52 -11.66 8.68
C THR A 68 -29.63 -10.42 8.78
N PRO A 69 -29.11 -9.90 7.65
CA PRO A 69 -28.16 -8.80 7.69
C PRO A 69 -28.85 -7.56 8.28
N ASN A 70 -28.25 -6.94 9.30
CA ASN A 70 -28.75 -5.70 9.88
C ASN A 70 -28.11 -4.50 9.17
N PHE A 71 -28.91 -3.46 8.92
CA PHE A 71 -28.45 -2.18 8.39
C PHE A 71 -27.24 -1.61 9.16
N MET A 72 -27.29 -1.69 10.49
CA MET A 72 -26.21 -1.20 11.35
C MET A 72 -24.93 -2.03 11.21
N ASP A 73 -25.08 -3.35 11.06
CA ASP A 73 -23.94 -4.26 10.92
C ASP A 73 -23.23 -4.04 9.58
N ILE A 74 -23.99 -3.88 8.48
CA ILE A 74 -23.44 -3.56 7.15
C ILE A 74 -22.63 -2.25 7.16
N LEU A 75 -23.11 -1.23 7.87
CA LEU A 75 -22.44 0.07 7.94
C LEU A 75 -21.18 0.03 8.82
N SER A 76 -21.21 -0.72 9.92
CA SER A 76 -20.08 -0.87 10.84
C SER A 76 -18.94 -1.72 10.29
N GLU A 77 -19.21 -2.46 9.21
CA GLU A 77 -18.29 -3.45 8.69
C GLU A 77 -17.04 -2.86 8.02
N ASN A 78 -15.91 -3.56 8.15
CA ASN A 78 -14.64 -3.18 7.53
C ASN A 78 -14.63 -3.48 6.02
N VAL A 79 -15.40 -2.69 5.27
CA VAL A 79 -15.58 -2.79 3.82
C VAL A 79 -15.25 -1.44 3.17
N ASP A 80 -14.83 -1.45 1.91
CA ASP A 80 -14.59 -0.21 1.14
C ASP A 80 -15.91 0.52 0.87
N HIS A 81 -15.87 1.84 0.73
CA HIS A 81 -17.09 2.65 0.53
C HIS A 81 -17.93 2.18 -0.66
N GLU A 82 -17.31 1.88 -1.81
CA GLU A 82 -18.03 1.42 -3.01
C GLU A 82 -18.78 0.10 -2.78
N HIS A 83 -18.14 -0.85 -2.11
CA HIS A 83 -18.74 -2.14 -1.77
C HIS A 83 -19.85 -1.97 -0.71
N ARG A 84 -19.71 -1.01 0.21
CA ARG A 84 -20.74 -0.69 1.22
C ARG A 84 -22.00 -0.13 0.58
N VAL A 85 -21.87 0.75 -0.42
CA VAL A 85 -23.03 1.27 -1.20
C VAL A 85 -23.79 0.12 -1.84
N LYS A 86 -23.06 -0.79 -2.51
CA LYS A 86 -23.67 -1.96 -3.16
C LYS A 86 -24.37 -2.89 -2.17
N LEU A 87 -23.82 -3.10 -0.97
CA LEU A 87 -24.46 -3.90 0.07
C LEU A 87 -25.75 -3.26 0.59
N LEU A 88 -25.79 -1.93 0.66
CA LEU A 88 -26.95 -1.17 1.11
C LEU A 88 -28.07 -1.19 0.07
N GLU A 89 -27.75 -1.04 -1.22
CA GLU A 89 -28.71 -1.24 -2.32
C GLU A 89 -29.33 -2.64 -2.32
N LEU A 90 -28.52 -3.68 -2.06
CA LEU A 90 -29.01 -5.06 -1.95
C LEU A 90 -29.86 -5.28 -0.69
N TYR A 91 -29.54 -4.59 0.40
CA TYR A 91 -30.35 -4.63 1.62
C TYR A 91 -31.70 -3.94 1.44
N GLU A 92 -31.75 -2.80 0.73
CA GLU A 92 -33.00 -2.14 0.35
C GLU A 92 -33.86 -3.07 -0.51
N ALA A 93 -33.28 -3.74 -1.51
CA ALA A 93 -33.98 -4.74 -2.31
C ALA A 93 -34.50 -5.92 -1.47
N LEU A 94 -33.75 -6.36 -0.45
CA LEU A 94 -34.20 -7.39 0.49
C LEU A 94 -35.42 -6.93 1.29
N LYS A 95 -35.43 -5.67 1.75
CA LYS A 95 -36.57 -5.06 2.46
C LYS A 95 -37.78 -4.83 1.57
N GLU A 96 -37.58 -4.47 0.31
CA GLU A 96 -38.67 -4.38 -0.67
C GLU A 96 -39.34 -5.73 -0.91
N ILE A 97 -38.56 -6.82 -0.98
CA ILE A 97 -39.09 -8.19 -1.11
C ILE A 97 -39.85 -8.61 0.16
N GLU A 98 -39.33 -8.27 1.34
CA GLU A 98 -40.01 -8.51 2.62
C GLU A 98 -41.36 -7.79 2.70
N LEU A 99 -41.41 -6.52 2.24
CA LEU A 99 -42.64 -5.73 2.18
C LEU A 99 -43.61 -6.19 1.09
N ALA A 100 -43.11 -6.60 -0.08
CA ALA A 100 -43.91 -7.12 -1.19
C ALA A 100 -44.52 -8.51 -0.90
N GLY A 101 -43.97 -9.21 0.08
CA GLY A 101 -44.55 -10.43 0.66
C GLY A 101 -45.97 -10.25 1.21
N MET A 102 -46.38 -9.02 1.53
CA MET A 102 -47.74 -8.65 1.99
C MET A 102 -48.75 -8.40 0.84
N ALA A 103 -48.36 -8.52 -0.44
CA ALA A 103 -49.25 -8.22 -1.57
C ALA A 103 -49.26 -9.27 -2.70
N GLY A 104 -48.76 -10.48 -2.45
CA GLY A 104 -49.05 -11.65 -3.29
C GLY A 104 -48.05 -12.02 -4.39
N HIS A 105 -46.74 -11.78 -4.20
CA HIS A 105 -45.57 -12.57 -4.67
C HIS A 105 -44.32 -11.68 -4.72
N PRO A 106 -43.21 -12.04 -4.03
CA PRO A 106 -42.27 -13.07 -4.48
C PRO A 106 -42.05 -14.20 -3.46
N THR A 107 -41.70 -15.39 -3.94
CA THR A 107 -41.51 -16.60 -3.12
C THR A 107 -40.42 -16.39 -2.06
N LYS A 108 -40.69 -16.80 -0.81
CA LYS A 108 -39.75 -16.83 0.34
C LYS A 108 -38.33 -17.35 0.00
N LEU A 109 -38.21 -18.14 -1.07
CA LEU A 109 -36.96 -18.62 -1.65
C LEU A 109 -36.05 -17.51 -2.19
N GLU A 110 -36.59 -16.49 -2.88
CA GLU A 110 -35.80 -15.37 -3.43
C GLU A 110 -35.23 -14.50 -2.30
N TYR A 111 -36.02 -14.26 -1.26
CA TYR A 111 -35.57 -13.61 -0.03
C TYR A 111 -34.39 -14.37 0.62
N LEU A 112 -34.53 -15.68 0.79
CA LEU A 112 -33.47 -16.52 1.36
C LEU A 112 -32.20 -16.51 0.48
N SER A 113 -32.37 -16.59 -0.84
CA SER A 113 -31.24 -16.55 -1.79
C SER A 113 -30.53 -15.20 -1.77
N LEU A 114 -31.27 -14.09 -1.69
CA LEU A 114 -30.70 -12.75 -1.63
C LEU A 114 -29.99 -12.50 -0.30
N ARG A 115 -30.57 -12.95 0.82
CA ARG A 115 -29.95 -12.89 2.15
C ARG A 115 -28.60 -13.63 2.16
N ASP A 116 -28.59 -14.86 1.66
CA ASP A 116 -27.37 -15.66 1.62
C ASP A 116 -26.32 -15.04 0.66
N HIS A 117 -26.77 -14.44 -0.45
CA HIS A 117 -25.91 -13.69 -1.36
C HIS A 117 -25.27 -12.45 -0.71
N ILE A 118 -26.04 -11.68 0.06
CA ILE A 118 -25.54 -10.50 0.80
C ILE A 118 -24.45 -10.93 1.80
N ASN A 119 -24.69 -12.01 2.56
CA ASN A 119 -23.71 -12.54 3.52
C ASN A 119 -22.42 -13.02 2.86
N ASP A 120 -22.52 -13.67 1.71
CA ASP A 120 -21.36 -14.07 0.91
C ASP A 120 -20.56 -12.87 0.41
N LEU A 121 -21.24 -11.82 -0.04
CA LEU A 121 -20.59 -10.59 -0.50
C LEU A 121 -19.90 -9.85 0.65
N ILE A 122 -20.55 -9.76 1.82
CA ILE A 122 -19.95 -9.21 3.05
C ILE A 122 -18.62 -9.92 3.35
N ASN A 123 -18.62 -11.25 3.40
CA ASN A 123 -17.43 -12.04 3.69
C ASN A 123 -16.32 -11.88 2.64
N LYS A 124 -16.68 -11.81 1.35
CA LYS A 124 -15.73 -11.57 0.26
C LYS A 124 -15.10 -10.19 0.35
N PHE A 125 -15.89 -9.16 0.66
CA PHE A 125 -15.40 -7.80 0.75
C PHE A 125 -14.51 -7.56 1.99
N LYS A 126 -14.85 -8.15 3.14
CA LYS A 126 -13.98 -8.14 4.33
C LYS A 126 -12.59 -8.71 4.02
N LYS A 127 -12.53 -9.92 3.45
CA LYS A 127 -11.26 -10.59 3.09
C LYS A 127 -10.43 -9.77 2.10
N LYS A 128 -11.09 -9.14 1.12
CA LYS A 128 -10.42 -8.29 0.12
C LYS A 128 -9.80 -7.05 0.76
N LYS A 129 -10.50 -6.42 1.71
CA LYS A 129 -9.99 -5.22 2.39
C LYS A 129 -8.86 -5.55 3.36
N GLU A 130 -8.99 -6.61 4.14
CA GLU A 130 -7.91 -7.10 5.01
C GLU A 130 -6.61 -7.42 4.24
N ALA A 131 -6.72 -8.00 3.05
CA ALA A 131 -5.56 -8.26 2.20
C ALA A 131 -4.91 -6.96 1.70
N LYS A 132 -5.71 -5.94 1.36
CA LYS A 132 -5.24 -4.63 0.91
C LYS A 132 -4.57 -3.84 2.04
N ASP A 133 -5.12 -3.90 3.25
CA ASP A 133 -4.55 -3.24 4.42
C ASP A 133 -3.18 -3.85 4.77
N LYS A 134 -3.07 -5.19 4.81
CA LYS A 134 -1.79 -5.90 5.00
C LYS A 134 -0.74 -5.55 3.95
N LEU A 135 -1.14 -5.44 2.69
CA LEU A 135 -0.24 -5.03 1.61
C LEU A 135 0.26 -3.59 1.81
N THR A 136 -0.61 -2.71 2.30
CA THR A 136 -0.27 -1.30 2.55
C THR A 136 0.72 -1.16 3.71
N ASP A 137 0.54 -1.95 4.77
CA ASP A 137 1.42 -1.89 5.94
C ASP A 137 2.79 -2.51 5.67
N THR A 138 2.85 -3.64 4.96
CA THR A 138 4.13 -4.22 4.49
C THR A 138 4.89 -3.28 3.56
N MET A 139 4.17 -2.54 2.71
CA MET A 139 4.78 -1.52 1.84
C MET A 139 5.33 -0.34 2.66
N LYS A 140 4.60 0.14 3.67
CA LYS A 140 5.09 1.20 4.58
C LYS A 140 6.34 0.76 5.34
N GLU A 141 6.35 -0.47 5.87
CA GLU A 141 7.53 -1.03 6.56
C GLU A 141 8.74 -1.13 5.62
N THR A 142 8.52 -1.53 4.37
CA THR A 142 9.58 -1.60 3.35
C THR A 142 10.14 -0.21 3.06
N ILE A 143 9.26 0.79 2.88
CA ILE A 143 9.65 2.19 2.64
C ILE A 143 10.46 2.74 3.82
N GLU A 144 10.01 2.51 5.07
CA GLU A 144 10.70 2.99 6.26
C GLU A 144 12.07 2.32 6.42
N LYS A 145 12.16 1.02 6.11
CA LYS A 145 13.43 0.28 6.10
C LYS A 145 14.39 0.83 5.04
N THR A 146 13.92 1.04 3.81
CA THR A 146 14.73 1.62 2.73
C THR A 146 15.19 3.04 3.09
N LYS A 147 14.32 3.85 3.71
CA LYS A 147 14.68 5.19 4.18
C LYS A 147 15.81 5.15 5.22
N LYS A 148 15.72 4.25 6.19
CA LYS A 148 16.74 4.07 7.23
C LYS A 148 18.07 3.57 6.65
N GLU A 149 18.03 2.62 5.72
CA GLU A 149 19.23 2.15 5.00
C GLU A 149 19.91 3.29 4.23
N MET A 150 19.13 4.19 3.62
CA MET A 150 19.67 5.37 2.94
C MET A 150 20.28 6.37 3.92
N GLU A 151 19.65 6.64 5.08
CA GLU A 151 20.20 7.51 6.12
C GLU A 151 21.52 6.97 6.69
N ASP A 152 21.64 5.66 6.92
CA ASP A 152 22.85 5.02 7.44
C ASP A 152 24.02 5.01 6.42
N LEU A 153 23.70 4.92 5.12
CA LEU A 153 24.68 4.97 4.03
C LEU A 153 25.10 6.39 3.64
N THR A 154 24.37 7.41 4.08
CA THR A 154 24.71 8.80 3.81
C THR A 154 25.63 9.29 4.93
N PRO A 155 26.96 9.37 4.74
CA PRO A 155 27.81 10.00 5.74
C PRO A 155 27.27 11.42 5.97
N LYS A 156 26.96 11.75 7.24
CA LYS A 156 26.44 13.07 7.69
C LYS A 156 27.01 14.14 6.80
N ASP A 157 26.14 14.83 6.04
CA ASP A 157 26.51 15.84 5.07
C ASP A 157 27.71 16.64 5.57
N GLU A 158 28.90 16.33 5.06
CA GLU A 158 30.06 17.18 5.33
C GLU A 158 29.67 18.52 4.74
N THR A 159 29.42 19.49 5.64
CA THR A 159 28.99 20.81 5.22
C THR A 159 30.00 21.34 4.21
N ILE A 160 29.52 22.16 3.27
CA ILE A 160 30.40 22.73 2.23
C ILE A 160 31.60 23.45 2.89
N GLU A 161 31.42 24.02 4.07
CA GLU A 161 32.49 24.58 4.89
C GLU A 161 33.56 23.53 5.24
N HIS A 162 33.18 22.39 5.84
CA HIS A 162 34.12 21.32 6.18
C HIS A 162 34.90 20.83 4.95
N ARG A 163 34.23 20.69 3.81
CA ARG A 163 34.86 20.30 2.53
C ARG A 163 35.85 21.33 2.00
N ILE A 164 35.61 22.62 2.22
CA ILE A 164 36.55 23.69 1.84
C ILE A 164 37.76 23.70 2.78
N LEU A 165 37.55 23.49 4.07
CA LEU A 165 38.61 23.48 5.08
C LEU A 165 39.54 22.26 4.93
N SER A 166 38.99 21.09 4.57
CA SER A 166 39.75 19.86 4.32
C SER A 166 40.40 19.81 2.93
N LEU A 167 40.12 20.77 2.05
CA LEU A 167 40.62 20.76 0.68
C LEU A 167 42.16 20.86 0.63
N GLU A 168 42.79 19.86 0.00
CA GLU A 168 44.23 19.83 -0.30
C GLU A 168 44.56 20.83 -1.41
N THR A 169 44.71 22.10 -1.04
CA THR A 169 45.10 23.18 -1.95
C THR A 169 45.95 24.24 -1.24
N SER A 170 46.59 25.11 -2.02
CA SER A 170 47.32 26.29 -1.56
C SER A 170 46.44 27.21 -0.72
N HIS A 171 47.08 27.97 0.18
CA HIS A 171 46.35 28.89 1.07
C HIS A 171 45.54 29.94 0.29
N GLU A 172 46.11 30.45 -0.81
CA GLU A 172 45.45 31.45 -1.68
C GLU A 172 44.19 30.89 -2.33
N ASN A 173 44.26 29.68 -2.89
CA ASN A 173 43.11 29.02 -3.51
C ASN A 173 42.03 28.69 -2.48
N ARG A 174 42.44 28.19 -1.31
CA ARG A 174 41.50 27.91 -0.21
C ARG A 174 40.78 29.18 0.24
N LEU A 175 41.49 30.30 0.38
CA LEU A 175 40.93 31.59 0.76
C LEU A 175 39.94 32.10 -0.30
N ALA A 176 40.26 31.95 -1.59
CA ALA A 176 39.37 32.33 -2.68
C ALA A 176 38.05 31.56 -2.64
N VAL A 177 38.10 30.23 -2.44
CA VAL A 177 36.90 29.39 -2.33
C VAL A 177 36.11 29.73 -1.06
N TYR A 178 36.79 29.95 0.08
CA TYR A 178 36.13 30.31 1.34
C TYR A 178 35.44 31.69 1.27
N ASN A 179 36.03 32.67 0.59
CA ASN A 179 35.39 33.97 0.39
C ASN A 179 34.08 33.86 -0.43
N ARG A 180 34.02 32.92 -1.37
CA ARG A 180 32.77 32.61 -2.10
C ARG A 180 31.75 31.91 -1.22
N TYR A 181 32.18 31.04 -0.31
CA TYR A 181 31.29 30.47 0.70
C TYR A 181 30.68 31.54 1.63
N ARG A 182 31.47 32.52 2.09
CA ARG A 182 30.93 33.64 2.87
C ARG A 182 29.96 34.53 2.10
N GLN A 183 30.03 34.56 0.76
CA GLN A 183 29.01 35.23 -0.07
C GLN A 183 27.70 34.42 -0.07
N LEU A 184 27.80 33.09 -0.12
CA LEU A 184 26.65 32.18 -0.05
C LEU A 184 25.87 32.33 1.26
N GLU A 185 26.55 32.48 2.39
CA GLU A 185 25.92 32.66 3.69
C GLU A 185 25.13 33.97 3.81
N LYS A 186 25.54 35.00 3.07
CA LYS A 186 24.86 36.31 3.06
C LYS A 186 23.64 36.35 2.14
N LEU A 187 23.51 35.39 1.22
CA LEU A 187 22.40 35.31 0.26
C LEU A 187 21.19 34.62 0.90
N GLY A 188 20.01 35.20 0.67
CA GLY A 188 18.73 34.62 1.10
C GLY A 188 18.43 33.29 0.39
N HIS A 189 17.53 32.49 0.97
CA HIS A 189 17.22 31.15 0.45
C HIS A 189 16.57 31.17 -0.94
N ASP A 190 15.77 32.20 -1.25
CA ASP A 190 15.05 32.32 -2.52
C ASP A 190 15.87 33.02 -3.61
N ASP A 191 17.13 33.35 -3.36
CA ASP A 191 17.96 34.04 -4.34
C ASP A 191 18.46 33.06 -5.41
N SER A 192 18.13 33.34 -6.68
CA SER A 192 18.60 32.56 -7.82
C SER A 192 20.12 32.48 -7.95
N GLU A 193 20.85 33.47 -7.42
CA GLU A 193 22.32 33.48 -7.39
C GLU A 193 22.88 32.46 -6.38
N ARG A 194 22.12 32.13 -5.34
CA ARG A 194 22.50 31.12 -4.35
C ARG A 194 22.71 29.76 -5.00
N SER A 195 21.78 29.33 -5.87
CA SER A 195 21.87 28.05 -6.57
C SER A 195 23.08 27.96 -7.50
N LYS A 196 23.42 29.07 -8.18
CA LYS A 196 24.61 29.16 -9.05
C LYS A 196 25.89 29.06 -8.22
N LEU A 197 25.95 29.80 -7.11
CA LEU A 197 27.11 29.82 -6.21
C LEU A 197 27.32 28.48 -5.51
N LEU A 198 26.24 27.81 -5.10
CA LEU A 198 26.29 26.45 -4.54
C LEU A 198 26.86 25.45 -5.54
N THR A 199 26.40 25.52 -6.80
CA THR A 199 26.92 24.68 -7.90
C THR A 199 28.41 24.93 -8.11
N TRP A 200 28.82 26.21 -8.15
CA TRP A 200 30.23 26.58 -8.29
C TRP A 200 31.09 26.07 -7.13
N LEU A 201 30.64 26.23 -5.87
CA LEU A 201 31.35 25.74 -4.68
C LEU A 201 31.49 24.21 -4.68
N ASN A 202 30.45 23.52 -5.14
CA ASN A 202 30.50 22.06 -5.30
C ASN A 202 31.52 21.62 -6.34
N TRP A 203 31.69 22.35 -7.44
CA TRP A 203 32.74 22.06 -8.42
C TRP A 203 34.12 22.43 -7.90
N ALA A 204 34.25 23.61 -7.28
CA ALA A 204 35.51 24.07 -6.72
C ALA A 204 36.06 23.09 -5.68
N THR A 205 35.21 22.52 -4.82
CA THR A 205 35.64 21.54 -3.81
C THR A 205 35.95 20.15 -4.38
N LYS A 206 35.48 19.82 -5.59
CA LYS A 206 35.74 18.53 -6.25
C LYS A 206 36.97 18.54 -7.15
N LEU A 207 37.39 19.73 -7.62
CA LEU A 207 38.50 19.86 -8.56
C LEU A 207 39.86 19.67 -7.87
N PRO A 208 40.79 18.93 -8.50
CA PRO A 208 42.16 18.81 -8.01
C PRO A 208 42.95 20.08 -8.37
N HIS A 209 43.05 21.04 -7.44
CA HIS A 209 43.72 22.32 -7.69
C HIS A 209 45.24 22.17 -7.84
N ASP A 210 45.89 21.50 -6.89
CA ASP A 210 47.36 21.46 -6.81
C ASP A 210 47.95 20.06 -7.10
N LYS A 211 47.12 19.10 -7.54
CA LYS A 211 47.57 17.76 -7.91
C LYS A 211 48.00 17.71 -9.37
N ILE A 212 49.11 18.37 -9.68
CA ILE A 212 49.74 18.26 -11.00
C ILE A 212 50.64 17.02 -11.00
N LYS A 213 50.40 16.10 -11.94
CA LYS A 213 51.28 14.94 -12.11
C LYS A 213 52.67 15.41 -12.56
N ASN A 214 53.69 15.09 -11.76
CA ASN A 214 55.07 15.36 -12.13
C ASN A 214 55.51 14.39 -13.25
N LEU A 215 55.78 14.93 -14.44
CA LEU A 215 56.23 14.19 -15.62
C LEU A 215 57.76 14.25 -15.83
N GLU A 216 58.52 14.75 -14.85
CA GLU A 216 59.97 14.98 -14.96
C GLU A 216 60.77 13.71 -15.31
N HIS A 217 60.30 12.56 -14.84
CA HIS A 217 60.92 11.27 -15.12
C HIS A 217 60.85 10.89 -16.62
N LEU A 218 59.86 11.40 -17.36
CA LEU A 218 59.72 11.17 -18.80
C LEU A 218 60.75 11.96 -19.62
N TYR A 219 61.20 13.12 -19.13
CA TYR A 219 62.23 13.92 -19.80
C TYR A 219 63.62 13.27 -19.77
N LYS A 220 63.88 12.38 -18.80
CA LYS A 220 65.20 11.73 -18.64
C LYS A 220 65.45 10.61 -19.66
N LYS A 221 64.39 10.02 -20.22
CA LYS A 221 64.46 8.83 -21.10
C LYS A 221 63.49 8.94 -22.28
N ILE A 222 63.58 10.05 -23.01
CA ILE A 222 62.68 10.38 -24.13
C ILE A 222 62.59 9.22 -25.16
N PRO A 223 63.70 8.60 -25.61
CA PRO A 223 63.63 7.53 -26.61
C PRO A 223 62.88 6.29 -26.11
N GLU A 224 63.12 5.88 -24.85
CA GLU A 224 62.42 4.74 -24.26
C GLU A 224 60.93 5.02 -24.06
N THR A 225 60.58 6.24 -23.62
CA THR A 225 59.18 6.66 -23.47
C THR A 225 58.46 6.66 -24.81
N LEU A 226 59.06 7.18 -25.88
CA LEU A 226 58.46 7.18 -27.21
C LEU A 226 58.25 5.76 -27.75
N LYS A 227 59.22 4.85 -27.53
CA LYS A 227 59.05 3.43 -27.91
C LYS A 227 57.90 2.76 -27.18
N GLN A 228 57.71 3.05 -25.88
CA GLN A 228 56.60 2.52 -25.10
C GLN A 228 55.26 3.07 -25.58
N VAL A 229 55.19 4.37 -25.88
CA VAL A 229 53.98 5.00 -26.42
C VAL A 229 53.64 4.42 -27.80
N ALA A 230 54.62 4.29 -28.70
CA ALA A 230 54.43 3.70 -30.02
C ALA A 230 53.89 2.26 -29.93
N LYS A 231 54.52 1.42 -29.08
CA LYS A 231 54.06 0.04 -28.84
C LYS A 231 52.62 0.00 -28.34
N LYS A 232 52.27 0.87 -27.38
CA LYS A 232 50.91 0.92 -26.84
C LYS A 232 49.89 1.43 -27.87
N LEU A 233 50.27 2.38 -28.72
CA LEU A 233 49.42 2.86 -29.82
C LEU A 233 49.21 1.77 -30.88
N ASP A 234 50.22 0.96 -31.17
CA ASP A 234 50.12 -0.16 -32.12
C ASP A 234 49.32 -1.34 -31.58
N GLU A 235 49.37 -1.58 -30.26
CA GLU A 235 48.55 -2.60 -29.59
C GLU A 235 47.05 -2.25 -29.57
N GLU A 236 46.73 -0.97 -29.32
CA GLU A 236 45.33 -0.51 -29.18
C GLU A 236 44.68 -0.11 -30.51
N LEU A 237 45.47 0.35 -31.49
CA LEU A 237 44.96 0.85 -32.76
C LEU A 237 45.67 0.13 -33.92
N TYR A 238 44.92 -0.53 -34.78
CA TYR A 238 45.48 -1.12 -36.01
C TYR A 238 45.60 -0.07 -37.12
N GLY A 239 46.75 -0.04 -37.82
CA GLY A 239 47.00 0.91 -38.92
C GLY A 239 47.21 2.35 -38.45
N MET A 240 46.64 3.32 -39.19
CA MET A 240 46.72 4.78 -38.91
C MET A 240 48.15 5.31 -38.66
N TYR A 241 49.11 4.83 -39.45
CA TYR A 241 50.53 5.12 -39.25
C TYR A 241 50.82 6.63 -39.24
N GLU A 242 50.23 7.38 -40.16
CA GLU A 242 50.43 8.84 -40.26
C GLU A 242 49.96 9.58 -39.00
N VAL A 243 48.81 9.20 -38.43
CA VAL A 243 48.27 9.83 -37.20
C VAL A 243 49.13 9.47 -35.99
N LYS A 244 49.57 8.21 -35.89
CA LYS A 244 50.46 7.78 -34.81
C LYS A 244 51.80 8.51 -34.87
N GLU A 245 52.35 8.69 -36.06
CA GLU A 245 53.57 9.45 -36.27
C GLU A 245 53.41 10.92 -35.84
N GLN A 246 52.27 11.54 -36.16
CA GLN A 246 51.96 12.90 -35.70
C GLN A 246 51.84 12.99 -34.17
N ILE A 247 51.16 12.03 -33.53
CA ILE A 247 51.06 11.97 -32.05
C ILE A 247 52.45 11.80 -31.42
N LEU A 248 53.28 10.91 -31.96
CA LEU A 248 54.65 10.70 -31.48
C LEU A 248 55.52 11.95 -31.67
N THR A 249 55.37 12.64 -32.79
CA THR A 249 56.05 13.91 -33.07
C THR A 249 55.64 15.00 -32.08
N PHE A 250 54.34 15.09 -31.79
CA PHE A 250 53.79 16.02 -30.80
C PHE A 250 54.34 15.74 -29.40
N ILE A 251 54.33 14.47 -28.98
CA ILE A 251 54.87 14.05 -27.67
C ILE A 251 56.38 14.33 -27.62
N ASN A 252 57.13 14.00 -28.67
CA ASN A 252 58.56 14.28 -28.74
C ASN A 252 58.84 15.78 -28.59
N THR A 253 58.11 16.62 -29.31
CA THR A 253 58.24 18.08 -29.24
C THR A 253 57.95 18.61 -27.83
N ARG A 254 56.92 18.08 -27.17
CA ARG A 254 56.55 18.41 -25.78
C ARG A 254 57.56 17.92 -24.75
N LEU A 255 58.18 16.76 -24.97
CA LEU A 255 59.18 16.20 -24.07
C LEU A 255 60.54 16.91 -24.21
N VAL A 256 60.94 17.25 -25.44
CA VAL A 256 62.19 17.98 -25.70
C VAL A 256 62.09 19.44 -25.28
N ASN A 257 60.91 20.06 -25.44
CA ASN A 257 60.68 21.45 -25.07
C ASN A 257 59.51 21.60 -24.08
N PRO A 258 59.73 21.36 -22.77
CA PRO A 258 58.68 21.41 -21.75
C PRO A 258 57.93 22.75 -21.65
N HIS A 259 58.56 23.85 -22.06
CA HIS A 259 58.01 25.21 -21.97
C HIS A 259 57.27 25.68 -23.24
N VAL A 260 57.23 24.89 -24.32
CA VAL A 260 56.54 25.31 -25.55
C VAL A 260 55.02 25.32 -25.32
N ARG A 261 54.42 26.51 -25.40
CA ARG A 261 52.97 26.72 -25.32
C ARG A 261 52.41 26.85 -26.74
N GLY A 262 51.97 25.72 -27.29
CA GLY A 262 51.32 25.65 -28.60
C GLY A 262 52.24 25.03 -29.65
N CYS A 263 51.76 23.96 -30.28
CA CYS A 263 52.31 23.44 -31.53
C CYS A 263 51.14 23.55 -32.53
N SER A 264 51.26 24.48 -33.48
CA SER A 264 50.44 24.48 -34.69
C SER A 264 51.02 23.48 -35.69
#